data_AF-A0A9W9BTV8-F1
#
_entry.id   AF-A0A9W9BTV8-F1
#
_cell.length_a   1.000
_cell.length_b   1.000
_cell.length_c   1.000
_cell.angle_alpha   90.00
_cell.angle_beta   90.00
_cell.angle_gamma   90.00
#
_symmetry.space_group_name_H-M   'P 1'
#
loop_
_entity.id
_entity.type
_entity.pdbx_description
1 polymer ?
#
loop_
_entity_poly.entity_id
_entity_poly.type
_entity_poly.pdbx_seq_one_letter_code
_entity_poly.pdbx_strand_id
1 'polypeptide(L)'
;MDTTQPAEHSGRSRQPPDEINPNEGSLREWLTRLEINKNHFVTRAPTEPFRLTYIDVMCLVINRMIGTGIFDSPRTVMLGVQSPGIAILFWLCGCVYALAGTHVYVEYGLNVPRYVIHGVEQAVPRSGGDLHYLQYVFPRPRYEKGIVMLSGVLYGISFICVGNMAGNCINCALRLMEAANPEMDPGELNEGTIRGIAIVIAIFPCLIHAFSRRGGILLNNLLAFIKVLMLIFMIIATWAVAGGPSGVRGLPASSMDNSTSTPNSNEGRAYAQAFLSISE
;
A
#
# COMPACT_ATOMS: atom_id res chain seq x y z
N MET A 1 -5.70 -22.64 -28.48
CA MET A 1 -5.23 -23.67 -27.53
C MET A 1 -5.77 -23.31 -26.18
N ASP A 2 -6.71 -24.11 -25.72
CA ASP A 2 -7.51 -23.92 -24.52
C ASP A 2 -6.65 -24.23 -23.28
N THR A 3 -6.42 -23.26 -22.40
CA THR A 3 -5.40 -23.33 -21.33
C THR A 3 -5.98 -23.60 -19.94
N THR A 4 -7.11 -24.31 -19.87
CA THR A 4 -7.83 -24.46 -18.62
C THR A 4 -8.42 -25.85 -18.41
N GLN A 5 -8.41 -26.35 -17.17
CA GLN A 5 -9.07 -27.60 -16.79
C GLN A 5 -10.29 -27.35 -15.88
N PRO A 6 -11.37 -28.17 -16.00
CA PRO A 6 -12.59 -28.04 -15.22
C PRO A 6 -12.61 -28.96 -13.98
N ALA A 7 -13.43 -28.60 -12.99
CA ALA A 7 -13.97 -29.49 -11.98
C ALA A 7 -15.51 -29.38 -12.06
N GLU A 8 -16.21 -30.50 -12.29
CA GLU A 8 -17.68 -30.61 -12.39
C GLU A 8 -18.39 -30.38 -11.02
N HIS A 9 -19.70 -30.17 -10.81
CA HIS A 9 -20.94 -30.44 -11.56
C HIS A 9 -22.11 -29.50 -11.10
N SER A 10 -23.26 -29.56 -11.78
CA SER A 10 -24.42 -28.63 -11.89
C SER A 10 -25.48 -28.63 -10.75
N GLY A 11 -26.17 -27.48 -10.54
CA GLY A 11 -27.44 -27.37 -9.78
C GLY A 11 -28.04 -25.93 -9.67
N ARG A 12 -29.33 -25.75 -10.03
CA ARG A 12 -30.11 -24.49 -10.21
C ARG A 12 -30.71 -23.87 -8.93
N SER A 13 -30.88 -22.53 -8.86
CA SER A 13 -31.98 -21.87 -8.11
C SER A 13 -32.33 -20.45 -8.64
N ARG A 14 -33.50 -19.90 -8.24
CA ARG A 14 -34.51 -19.09 -8.98
C ARG A 14 -34.30 -17.55 -9.06
N GLN A 15 -34.78 -16.91 -10.13
CA GLN A 15 -34.96 -15.44 -10.32
C GLN A 15 -36.45 -15.02 -10.33
N PRO A 16 -36.82 -13.78 -9.93
CA PRO A 16 -38.13 -13.16 -10.18
C PRO A 16 -38.14 -12.29 -11.47
N PRO A 17 -39.33 -11.92 -11.99
CA PRO A 17 -39.56 -11.59 -13.41
C PRO A 17 -39.26 -10.13 -13.81
N ASP A 18 -39.07 -9.97 -15.14
CA ASP A 18 -38.58 -8.83 -15.91
C ASP A 18 -39.55 -7.65 -16.09
N GLU A 19 -38.99 -6.44 -16.21
CA GLU A 19 -39.59 -5.28 -16.88
C GLU A 19 -38.55 -4.59 -17.82
N ILE A 20 -39.03 -3.85 -18.83
CA ILE A 20 -38.62 -3.83 -20.25
C ILE A 20 -37.66 -2.66 -20.66
N ASN A 21 -36.81 -2.85 -21.69
CA ASN A 21 -36.30 -1.76 -22.56
C ASN A 21 -36.11 -2.22 -24.03
N PRO A 22 -36.65 -1.51 -25.05
CA PRO A 22 -36.65 -1.95 -26.46
C PRO A 22 -35.31 -1.81 -27.21
N ASN A 23 -34.36 -0.98 -26.76
CA ASN A 23 -33.01 -0.90 -27.34
C ASN A 23 -31.97 -1.75 -26.59
N GLU A 24 -32.40 -2.43 -25.52
CA GLU A 24 -31.66 -3.54 -24.95
C GLU A 24 -31.71 -4.80 -25.83
N GLY A 25 -32.67 -4.90 -26.76
CA GLY A 25 -32.94 -6.11 -27.53
C GLY A 25 -31.71 -6.73 -28.21
N SER A 26 -30.93 -5.96 -28.95
CA SER A 26 -29.78 -6.49 -29.71
C SER A 26 -28.57 -6.83 -28.83
N LEU A 27 -28.29 -6.00 -27.82
CA LEU A 27 -27.20 -6.20 -26.88
C LEU A 27 -27.53 -7.29 -25.84
N ARG A 28 -28.79 -7.35 -25.40
CA ARG A 28 -29.34 -8.48 -24.63
C ARG A 28 -29.32 -9.73 -25.48
N GLU A 29 -29.80 -9.73 -26.70
CA GLU A 29 -29.82 -10.94 -27.54
C GLU A 29 -28.41 -11.46 -27.82
N TRP A 30 -27.39 -10.58 -27.88
CA TRP A 30 -25.98 -10.98 -27.89
C TRP A 30 -25.49 -11.50 -26.52
N LEU A 31 -25.80 -10.79 -25.41
CA LEU A 31 -25.48 -11.19 -24.03
C LEU A 31 -26.26 -12.42 -23.52
N THR A 32 -27.40 -12.75 -24.13
CA THR A 32 -28.26 -13.90 -23.81
C THR A 32 -27.84 -15.11 -24.65
N ARG A 33 -27.27 -14.87 -25.84
CA ARG A 33 -26.56 -15.88 -26.64
C ARG A 33 -25.21 -16.27 -26.06
N LEU A 34 -24.54 -15.35 -25.36
CA LEU A 34 -23.53 -15.72 -24.38
C LEU A 34 -24.27 -16.38 -23.22
N GLU A 35 -24.20 -17.70 -23.10
CA GLU A 35 -24.60 -18.40 -21.89
C GLU A 35 -23.64 -18.03 -20.74
N ILE A 36 -23.65 -16.76 -20.30
CA ILE A 36 -22.98 -16.33 -19.08
C ILE A 36 -23.82 -16.91 -17.96
N ASN A 37 -23.50 -18.15 -17.61
CA ASN A 37 -24.07 -18.82 -16.48
C ASN A 37 -23.77 -17.96 -15.24
N LYS A 38 -24.78 -17.21 -14.78
CA LYS A 38 -24.68 -16.32 -13.61
C LYS A 38 -24.31 -17.07 -12.32
N ASN A 39 -24.39 -18.41 -12.34
CA ASN A 39 -23.99 -19.30 -11.26
C ASN A 39 -22.61 -19.93 -11.49
N HIS A 40 -21.93 -19.62 -12.60
CA HIS A 40 -20.58 -20.09 -12.89
C HIS A 40 -19.56 -19.13 -12.30
N PHE A 41 -19.16 -19.40 -11.06
CA PHE A 41 -18.04 -18.70 -10.44
C PHE A 41 -16.73 -19.26 -11.00
N VAL A 42 -16.03 -18.46 -11.80
CA VAL A 42 -14.65 -18.80 -12.20
C VAL A 42 -13.75 -18.66 -10.97
N THR A 43 -13.32 -19.80 -10.42
CA THR A 43 -12.42 -19.93 -9.26
C THR A 43 -11.02 -20.39 -9.68
N ARG A 44 -10.59 -20.03 -10.90
CA ARG A 44 -9.30 -20.48 -11.44
C ARG A 44 -8.16 -19.59 -10.96
N ALA A 45 -7.14 -20.20 -10.38
CA ALA A 45 -5.87 -19.54 -10.12
C ALA A 45 -5.09 -19.36 -11.45
N PRO A 46 -4.22 -18.34 -11.57
CA PRO A 46 -3.32 -18.21 -12.71
C PRO A 46 -2.46 -19.45 -12.88
N THR A 47 -2.13 -19.79 -14.13
CA THR A 47 -1.20 -20.88 -14.45
C THR A 47 0.19 -20.60 -13.87
N GLU A 48 0.95 -21.65 -13.57
CA GLU A 48 2.31 -21.61 -12.97
C GLU A 48 3.21 -20.46 -13.45
N PRO A 49 3.40 -20.18 -14.76
CA PRO A 49 4.30 -19.11 -15.22
C PRO A 49 3.79 -17.68 -14.95
N PHE A 50 2.57 -17.53 -14.43
CA PHE A 50 1.96 -16.25 -14.07
C PHE A 50 1.79 -16.06 -12.56
N ARG A 51 2.14 -17.05 -11.75
CA ARG A 51 2.08 -16.99 -10.29
C ARG A 51 3.24 -16.17 -9.73
N LEU A 52 2.97 -15.43 -8.67
CA LEU A 52 4.01 -14.81 -7.85
C LEU A 52 4.60 -15.88 -6.93
N THR A 53 5.92 -15.92 -6.84
CA THR A 53 6.60 -16.77 -5.88
C THR A 53 6.49 -16.17 -4.47
N TYR A 54 6.76 -16.97 -3.45
CA TYR A 54 6.81 -16.47 -2.07
C TYR A 54 7.79 -15.29 -1.90
N ILE A 55 8.93 -15.34 -2.60
CA ILE A 55 9.93 -14.26 -2.56
C ILE A 55 9.35 -12.97 -3.17
N ASP A 56 8.69 -13.07 -4.32
CA ASP A 56 8.06 -11.90 -4.97
C ASP A 56 7.03 -11.25 -4.04
N VAL A 57 6.21 -12.06 -3.38
CA VAL A 57 5.21 -11.58 -2.42
C VAL A 57 5.87 -10.93 -1.20
N MET A 58 6.91 -11.55 -0.62
CA MET A 58 7.66 -10.95 0.48
C MET A 58 8.30 -9.62 0.08
N CYS A 59 8.92 -9.54 -1.10
CA CYS A 59 9.49 -8.30 -1.61
C CYS A 59 8.41 -7.22 -1.84
N LEU A 60 7.23 -7.58 -2.35
CA LEU A 60 6.10 -6.65 -2.48
C LEU A 60 5.68 -6.07 -1.13
N VAL A 61 5.55 -6.93 -0.11
CA VAL A 61 5.19 -6.50 1.25
C VAL A 61 6.28 -5.61 1.84
N ILE A 62 7.55 -6.00 1.75
CA ILE A 62 8.69 -5.21 2.24
C ILE A 62 8.73 -3.83 1.57
N ASN A 63 8.54 -3.76 0.26
CA ASN A 63 8.54 -2.48 -0.46
C ASN A 63 7.39 -1.55 -0.06
N ARG A 64 6.24 -2.13 0.29
CA ARG A 64 5.07 -1.39 0.75
C ARG A 64 5.23 -0.88 2.17
N MET A 65 5.83 -1.69 3.06
CA MET A 65 6.02 -1.34 4.48
C MET A 65 7.21 -0.41 4.71
N ILE A 66 8.33 -0.65 4.03
CA ILE A 66 9.54 0.18 4.17
C ILE A 66 9.46 1.33 3.18
N GLY A 67 8.90 2.45 3.65
CA GLY A 67 8.80 3.72 2.91
C GLY A 67 9.95 4.69 3.20
N THR A 68 9.82 5.92 2.70
CA THR A 68 10.73 7.03 3.05
C THR A 68 10.60 7.44 4.51
N GLY A 69 9.46 7.16 5.15
CA GLY A 69 9.20 7.49 6.55
C GLY A 69 10.26 6.95 7.52
N ILE A 70 10.89 5.80 7.26
CA ILE A 70 11.94 5.29 8.15
C ILE A 70 13.17 6.22 8.24
N PHE A 71 13.41 7.05 7.23
CA PHE A 71 14.52 8.00 7.20
C PHE A 71 14.15 9.37 7.78
N ASP A 72 12.86 9.73 7.77
CA ASP A 72 12.37 11.05 8.18
C ASP A 72 11.68 11.03 9.55
N SER A 73 10.84 10.03 9.81
CA SER A 73 10.03 9.90 11.03
C SER A 73 10.85 9.87 12.32
N PRO A 74 12.03 9.20 12.42
CA PRO A 74 12.80 9.23 13.66
C PRO A 74 13.17 10.65 14.12
N ARG A 75 13.50 11.54 13.17
CA ARG A 75 13.80 12.94 13.49
C ARG A 75 12.56 13.66 13.99
N THR A 76 11.42 13.51 13.31
CA THR A 76 10.14 14.13 13.70
C THR A 76 9.67 13.66 15.07
N VAL A 77 9.76 12.35 15.35
CA VAL A 77 9.43 11.77 16.65
C VAL A 77 10.34 12.33 17.74
N MET A 78 11.65 12.38 17.50
CA MET A 78 12.61 12.91 18.46
C MET A 78 12.41 14.40 18.75
N LEU A 79 12.04 15.20 17.74
CA LEU A 79 11.72 16.62 17.92
C LEU A 79 10.42 16.82 18.71
N GLY A 80 9.40 15.98 18.50
CA GLY A 80 8.12 16.09 19.21
C GLY A 80 8.17 15.57 20.66
N VAL A 81 8.91 14.48 20.89
CA VAL A 81 8.96 13.78 22.19
C VAL A 81 10.13 14.25 23.07
N GLN A 82 11.22 14.73 22.46
CA GLN A 82 12.44 15.22 23.13
C GLN A 82 13.06 14.24 24.15
N SER A 83 12.75 12.95 24.04
CA SER A 83 13.27 11.90 24.92
C SER A 83 13.44 10.58 24.14
N PRO A 84 14.68 10.02 24.07
CA PRO A 84 14.92 8.77 23.36
C PRO A 84 14.12 7.59 23.92
N GLY A 85 13.94 7.54 25.25
CA GLY A 85 13.21 6.45 25.91
C GLY A 85 11.73 6.44 25.54
N ILE A 86 11.09 7.62 25.55
CA ILE A 86 9.68 7.75 25.17
C ILE A 86 9.51 7.50 23.66
N ALA A 87 10.47 7.94 22.83
CA ALA A 87 10.44 7.65 21.39
C ALA A 87 10.44 6.14 21.10
N ILE A 88 11.30 5.36 21.76
CA ILE A 88 11.32 3.89 21.62
C ILE A 88 10.00 3.26 22.09
N LEU A 89 9.40 3.76 23.18
CA LEU A 89 8.09 3.29 23.63
C LEU A 89 6.99 3.58 22.61
N PHE A 90 7.01 4.74 21.95
CA PHE A 90 6.03 5.07 20.90
C PHE A 90 6.19 4.14 19.69
N TRP A 91 7.42 3.84 19.28
CA TRP A 91 7.69 2.84 18.24
C TRP A 91 7.16 1.46 18.63
N LEU A 92 7.37 1.02 19.87
CA LEU A 92 6.85 -0.24 20.38
C LEU A 92 5.31 -0.29 20.35
N CYS A 93 4.64 0.79 20.78
CA CYS A 93 3.19 0.92 20.68
C CYS A 93 2.71 0.84 19.23
N GLY A 94 3.42 1.50 18.30
CA GLY A 94 3.17 1.39 16.86
C GLY A 94 3.29 -0.05 16.34
N CYS A 95 4.31 -0.80 16.78
CA CYS A 95 4.46 -2.22 16.43
C CYS A 95 3.27 -3.07 16.92
N VAL A 96 2.83 -2.89 18.17
CA VAL A 96 1.67 -3.63 18.71
C VAL A 96 0.40 -3.29 17.93
N TYR A 97 0.18 -2.01 17.63
CA TYR A 97 -0.94 -1.55 16.81
C TYR A 97 -0.92 -2.18 15.40
N ALA A 98 0.24 -2.17 14.74
CA ALA A 98 0.41 -2.77 13.42
C ALA A 98 0.19 -4.29 13.41
N LEU A 99 0.64 -5.00 14.45
CA LEU A 99 0.41 -6.45 14.59
C LEU A 99 -1.07 -6.78 14.79
N ALA A 100 -1.77 -6.01 15.64
CA ALA A 100 -3.21 -6.17 15.83
C ALA A 100 -3.98 -5.94 14.52
N GLY A 101 -3.65 -4.88 13.77
CA GLY A 101 -4.22 -4.63 12.45
C GLY A 101 -3.93 -5.76 11.47
N THR A 102 -2.67 -6.21 11.39
CA THR A 102 -2.26 -7.31 10.51
C THR A 102 -3.02 -8.60 10.81
N HIS A 103 -3.22 -8.92 12.09
CA HIS A 103 -3.98 -10.10 12.49
C HIS A 103 -5.42 -10.07 11.98
N VAL A 104 -6.09 -8.91 12.13
CA VAL A 104 -7.44 -8.71 11.58
C VAL A 104 -7.44 -8.87 10.06
N TYR A 105 -6.47 -8.27 9.35
CA TYR A 105 -6.37 -8.38 7.90
C TYR A 105 -6.09 -9.80 7.41
N VAL A 106 -5.31 -10.60 8.14
CA VAL A 106 -5.09 -12.02 7.82
C VAL A 106 -6.40 -12.81 7.95
N GLU A 107 -7.17 -12.58 9.01
CA GLU A 107 -8.48 -13.21 9.17
C GLU A 107 -9.45 -12.83 8.05
N TYR A 108 -9.48 -11.55 7.65
CA TYR A 108 -10.28 -11.10 6.50
C TYR A 108 -9.80 -11.73 5.19
N GLY A 109 -8.49 -11.82 4.96
CA GLY A 109 -7.92 -12.40 3.74
C GLY A 109 -8.16 -13.89 3.59
N LEU A 110 -8.23 -14.62 4.70
CA LEU A 110 -8.48 -16.07 4.70
C LEU A 110 -9.97 -16.42 4.74
N ASN A 111 -10.81 -15.58 5.34
CA ASN A 111 -12.23 -15.88 5.54
C ASN A 111 -13.20 -15.12 4.63
N VAL A 112 -12.79 -14.07 3.92
CA VAL A 112 -13.71 -13.19 3.17
C VAL A 112 -13.23 -13.03 1.72
N PRO A 113 -14.13 -13.00 0.73
CA PRO A 113 -15.58 -13.24 0.80
C PRO A 113 -15.96 -14.72 0.91
N ARG A 114 -16.99 -15.03 1.71
CA ARG A 114 -17.58 -16.38 1.77
C ARG A 114 -18.74 -16.50 0.81
N TYR A 115 -18.75 -17.58 0.05
CA TYR A 115 -19.88 -17.96 -0.78
C TYR A 115 -20.25 -19.40 -0.47
N VAL A 116 -21.55 -19.69 -0.54
CA VAL A 116 -22.05 -21.06 -0.46
C VAL A 116 -21.83 -21.70 -1.83
N ILE A 117 -20.84 -22.59 -1.93
CA ILE A 117 -20.57 -23.37 -3.13
C ILE A 117 -20.88 -24.83 -2.79
N HIS A 118 -21.77 -25.46 -3.54
CA HIS A 118 -22.23 -26.83 -3.27
C HIS A 118 -22.79 -27.06 -1.85
N GLY A 119 -23.45 -26.06 -1.25
CA GLY A 119 -24.04 -26.16 0.09
C GLY A 119 -23.04 -26.02 1.25
N VAL A 120 -21.75 -25.87 0.95
CA VAL A 120 -20.70 -25.62 1.93
C VAL A 120 -20.30 -24.15 1.84
N GLU A 121 -20.25 -23.47 2.99
CA GLU A 121 -19.64 -22.14 3.07
C GLU A 121 -18.14 -22.28 2.91
N GLN A 122 -17.59 -21.74 1.81
CA GLN A 122 -16.14 -21.66 1.64
C GLN A 122 -15.71 -20.21 1.45
N ALA A 123 -14.50 -19.91 1.92
CA ALA A 123 -13.82 -18.68 1.57
C ALA A 123 -13.35 -18.74 0.11
N VAL A 124 -13.61 -17.67 -0.64
CA VAL A 124 -13.19 -17.53 -2.04
C VAL A 124 -12.34 -16.28 -2.15
N PRO A 125 -11.02 -16.36 -1.90
CA PRO A 125 -10.14 -15.20 -1.98
C PRO A 125 -10.18 -14.63 -3.41
N ARG A 126 -10.37 -13.31 -3.50
CA ARG A 126 -10.42 -12.58 -4.77
C ARG A 126 -9.28 -11.56 -4.82
N SER A 127 -8.71 -11.38 -6.01
CA SER A 127 -7.75 -10.30 -6.27
C SER A 127 -8.48 -8.96 -6.22
N GLY A 128 -8.06 -8.06 -5.34
CA GLY A 128 -8.72 -6.78 -5.09
C GLY A 128 -8.69 -6.34 -3.64
N GLY A 129 -8.30 -7.23 -2.71
CA GLY A 129 -8.10 -6.93 -1.30
C GLY A 129 -9.32 -6.25 -0.68
N ASP A 130 -9.09 -5.09 -0.08
CA ASP A 130 -10.07 -4.29 0.67
C ASP A 130 -11.33 -3.96 -0.12
N LEU A 131 -11.22 -3.77 -1.44
CA LEU A 131 -12.37 -3.50 -2.29
C LEU A 131 -13.41 -4.63 -2.19
N HIS A 132 -12.95 -5.88 -2.22
CA HIS A 132 -13.84 -7.03 -2.15
C HIS A 132 -14.37 -7.27 -0.74
N TYR A 133 -13.58 -6.99 0.30
CA TYR A 133 -14.05 -7.05 1.68
C TYR A 133 -15.17 -6.03 1.93
N LEU A 134 -14.98 -4.80 1.43
CA LEU A 134 -15.95 -3.73 1.60
C LEU A 134 -17.25 -4.00 0.83
N GLN A 135 -17.15 -4.51 -0.40
CA GLN A 135 -18.32 -4.93 -1.18
C GLN A 135 -19.09 -6.08 -0.53
N TYR A 136 -18.39 -6.97 0.16
CA TYR A 136 -18.99 -8.08 0.89
C TYR A 136 -19.71 -7.62 2.17
N VAL A 137 -19.06 -6.78 2.99
CA VAL A 137 -19.59 -6.33 4.29
C VAL A 137 -20.66 -5.24 4.13
N PHE A 138 -20.49 -4.32 3.18
CA PHE A 138 -21.42 -3.21 2.94
C PHE A 138 -22.06 -3.30 1.56
N PRO A 139 -23.02 -4.23 1.37
CA PRO A 139 -23.64 -4.46 0.08
C PRO A 139 -24.72 -3.44 -0.33
N ARG A 140 -25.08 -2.49 0.56
CA ARG A 140 -26.13 -1.48 0.38
C ARG A 140 -25.57 -0.07 0.67
N PRO A 141 -26.06 0.98 -0.01
CA PRO A 141 -27.06 1.00 -1.06
C PRO A 141 -26.45 0.60 -2.41
N ARG A 142 -27.16 -0.28 -3.13
CA ARG A 142 -26.82 -0.65 -4.50
C ARG A 142 -27.66 0.24 -5.40
N TYR A 143 -27.01 1.10 -6.19
CA TYR A 143 -27.70 2.08 -7.05
C TYR A 143 -28.67 1.35 -8.01
N GLU A 144 -28.22 0.27 -8.68
CA GLU A 144 -29.08 -0.68 -9.41
C GLU A 144 -28.44 -2.10 -9.47
N LYS A 145 -29.20 -3.13 -9.87
CA LYS A 145 -28.68 -4.48 -10.11
C LYS A 145 -27.79 -4.48 -11.37
N GLY A 146 -26.47 -4.45 -11.18
CA GLY A 146 -25.48 -4.49 -12.27
C GLY A 146 -24.54 -3.28 -12.34
N ILE A 147 -24.76 -2.27 -11.49
CA ILE A 147 -23.91 -1.07 -11.40
C ILE A 147 -22.89 -1.24 -10.25
N VAL A 148 -21.74 -0.57 -10.38
CA VAL A 148 -20.70 -0.45 -9.35
C VAL A 148 -21.31 -0.07 -7.99
N MET A 149 -20.93 -0.81 -6.94
CA MET A 149 -21.44 -0.60 -5.59
C MET A 149 -20.94 0.74 -5.05
N LEU A 150 -21.77 1.47 -4.30
CA LEU A 150 -21.38 2.75 -3.69
C LEU A 150 -20.10 2.60 -2.86
N SER A 151 -19.97 1.49 -2.12
CA SER A 151 -18.75 1.13 -1.39
C SER A 151 -17.51 1.07 -2.29
N GLY A 152 -17.63 0.52 -3.50
CA GLY A 152 -16.54 0.49 -4.47
C GLY A 152 -16.20 1.88 -5.04
N VAL A 153 -17.20 2.72 -5.27
CA VAL A 153 -16.99 4.10 -5.74
C VAL A 153 -16.30 4.93 -4.66
N LEU A 154 -16.78 4.88 -3.42
CA LEU A 154 -16.17 5.56 -2.28
C LEU A 154 -14.73 5.09 -2.05
N TYR A 155 -14.49 3.79 -2.13
CA TYR A 155 -13.13 3.24 -2.04
C TYR A 155 -12.21 3.79 -3.14
N GLY A 156 -12.69 3.87 -4.39
CA GLY A 156 -11.95 4.45 -5.49
C GLY A 156 -11.65 5.95 -5.28
N ILE A 157 -12.62 6.73 -4.81
CA ILE A 157 -12.43 8.15 -4.48
C ILE A 157 -11.38 8.30 -3.38
N SER A 158 -11.49 7.55 -2.30
CA SER A 158 -10.50 7.57 -1.21
C SER A 158 -9.10 7.22 -1.71
N PHE A 159 -8.97 6.23 -2.59
CA PHE A 159 -7.67 5.84 -3.16
C PHE A 159 -7.03 6.96 -4.01
N ILE A 160 -7.85 7.70 -4.78
CA ILE A 160 -7.37 8.81 -5.62
C ILE A 160 -7.02 10.03 -4.75
N CYS A 161 -7.91 10.41 -3.83
CA CYS A 161 -7.75 11.62 -3.02
C CYS A 161 -6.68 11.47 -1.92
N VAL A 162 -6.55 10.28 -1.33
CA VAL A 162 -5.62 9.98 -0.21
C VAL A 162 -4.40 9.18 -0.71
N GLY A 163 -4.22 9.09 -2.02
CA GLY A 163 -3.12 8.33 -2.61
C GLY A 163 -1.76 8.99 -2.37
N ASN A 164 -0.86 8.32 -1.64
CA ASN A 164 0.48 8.83 -1.33
C ASN A 164 1.50 8.73 -2.50
N MET A 165 1.08 8.30 -3.70
CA MET A 165 1.99 8.04 -4.82
C MET A 165 2.72 9.29 -5.31
N ALA A 166 2.00 10.41 -5.46
CA ALA A 166 2.58 11.67 -5.92
C ALA A 166 3.59 12.23 -4.91
N GLY A 167 3.24 12.20 -3.61
CA GLY A 167 4.12 12.61 -2.52
C GLY A 167 5.42 11.79 -2.49
N ASN A 168 5.34 10.48 -2.67
CA ASN A 168 6.52 9.61 -2.74
C ASN A 168 7.45 9.94 -3.90
N CYS A 169 6.90 10.26 -5.08
CA CYS A 169 7.71 10.66 -6.25
C CYS A 169 8.40 12.01 -6.01
N ILE A 170 7.70 12.97 -5.41
CA ILE A 170 8.26 14.28 -5.04
C ILE A 170 9.39 14.11 -4.02
N ASN A 171 9.18 13.32 -2.97
CA ASN A 171 10.20 13.06 -1.96
C ASN A 171 11.42 12.38 -2.58
N CYS A 172 11.22 11.41 -3.48
CA CYS A 172 12.34 10.77 -4.18
C CYS A 172 13.12 11.77 -5.05
N ALA A 173 12.42 12.64 -5.79
CA ALA A 173 13.06 13.69 -6.58
C ALA A 173 13.84 14.68 -5.70
N LEU A 174 13.28 15.09 -4.56
CA LEU A 174 13.96 15.97 -3.60
C LEU A 174 15.24 15.32 -3.07
N ARG A 175 15.17 14.08 -2.58
CA ARG A 175 16.35 13.35 -2.07
C ARG A 175 17.41 13.12 -3.14
N LEU A 176 17.00 12.89 -4.38
CA LEU A 176 17.93 12.76 -5.51
C LEU A 176 18.64 14.09 -5.81
N MET A 177 17.91 15.21 -5.76
CA MET A 177 18.45 16.55 -5.98
C MET A 177 19.41 16.98 -4.86
N GLU A 178 19.05 16.71 -3.60
CA GLU A 178 19.93 16.94 -2.43
C GLU A 178 21.22 16.11 -2.53
N ALA A 179 21.11 14.84 -2.95
CA ALA A 179 22.28 13.99 -3.14
C ALA A 179 23.17 14.44 -4.31
N ALA A 180 22.58 15.02 -5.37
CA ALA A 180 23.31 15.52 -6.53
C ALA A 180 23.97 16.88 -6.29
N ASN A 181 23.46 17.69 -5.34
CA ASN A 181 23.94 19.04 -5.04
C ASN A 181 24.19 19.20 -3.54
N PRO A 182 25.21 18.52 -2.98
CA PRO A 182 25.46 18.50 -1.54
C PRO A 182 25.86 19.87 -0.95
N GLU A 183 26.29 20.82 -1.78
CA GLU A 183 26.72 22.16 -1.37
C GLU A 183 25.58 23.19 -1.39
N MET A 184 24.41 22.84 -1.94
CA MET A 184 23.29 23.76 -2.11
C MET A 184 22.28 23.59 -0.99
N ASP A 185 21.84 24.70 -0.39
CA ASP A 185 20.85 24.65 0.68
C ASP A 185 19.50 24.15 0.14
N PRO A 186 18.76 23.30 0.90
CA PRO A 186 17.49 22.72 0.44
C PRO A 186 16.44 23.75 0.01
N GLY A 187 16.50 24.96 0.55
CA GLY A 187 15.59 26.07 0.23
C GLY A 187 15.88 26.76 -1.10
N GLU A 188 17.05 26.55 -1.71
CA GLU A 188 17.42 27.13 -3.00
C GLU A 188 17.09 26.21 -4.18
N LEU A 189 16.68 24.97 -3.91
CA LEU A 189 16.33 24.01 -4.95
C LEU A 189 15.06 24.45 -5.68
N ASN A 190 15.15 24.51 -7.01
CA ASN A 190 14.02 24.90 -7.84
C ASN A 190 12.89 23.86 -7.76
N GLU A 191 11.77 24.25 -7.16
CA GLU A 191 10.57 23.41 -7.03
C GLU A 191 10.06 22.88 -8.38
N GLY A 192 10.16 23.69 -9.44
CA GLY A 192 9.74 23.30 -10.79
C GLY A 192 10.55 22.12 -11.31
N THR A 193 11.86 22.12 -11.05
CA THR A 193 12.76 21.01 -11.41
C THR A 193 12.43 19.75 -10.62
N ILE A 194 12.21 19.87 -9.30
CA ILE A 194 11.84 18.73 -8.45
C ILE A 194 10.54 18.08 -8.94
N ARG A 195 9.52 18.89 -9.24
CA ARG A 195 8.23 18.39 -9.77
C ARG A 195 8.40 17.74 -11.14
N GLY A 196 9.22 18.32 -12.02
CA GLY A 196 9.55 17.73 -13.33
C GLY A 196 10.21 16.36 -13.21
N ILE A 197 11.21 16.22 -12.33
CA ILE A 197 11.87 14.94 -12.06
C ILE A 197 10.90 13.93 -11.44
N ALA A 198 10.03 14.37 -10.51
CA ALA A 198 9.03 13.51 -9.90
C ALA A 198 8.06 12.90 -10.93
N ILE A 199 7.67 13.66 -11.96
CA ILE A 199 6.85 13.17 -13.06
C ILE A 199 7.59 12.07 -13.85
N VAL A 200 8.87 12.28 -14.16
CA VAL A 200 9.70 11.27 -14.84
C VAL A 200 9.81 10.00 -13.98
N ILE A 201 10.05 10.14 -12.68
CA ILE A 201 10.10 9.03 -11.72
C ILE A 201 8.76 8.28 -11.68
N ALA A 202 7.62 8.95 -11.78
CA ALA A 202 6.31 8.31 -11.79
C ALA A 202 6.02 7.58 -13.12
N ILE A 203 6.44 8.15 -14.24
CA ILE A 203 6.23 7.58 -15.58
C ILE A 203 7.08 6.31 -15.76
N PHE A 204 8.30 6.27 -15.23
CA PHE A 204 9.22 5.15 -15.44
C PHE A 204 8.67 3.77 -15.00
N PRO A 205 8.16 3.58 -13.76
CA PRO A 205 7.49 2.35 -13.36
C PRO A 205 6.23 2.07 -14.19
N CYS A 206 5.45 3.11 -14.52
CA CYS A 206 4.25 2.94 -15.36
C CYS A 206 4.60 2.34 -16.73
N LEU A 207 5.67 2.83 -17.37
CA LEU A 207 6.16 2.29 -18.65
C LEU A 207 6.65 0.85 -18.49
N ILE A 208 7.44 0.56 -17.45
CA ILE A 208 7.91 -0.81 -17.20
C ILE A 208 6.73 -1.78 -17.04
N HIS A 209 5.73 -1.40 -16.25
CA HIS A 209 4.54 -2.22 -16.04
C HIS A 209 3.67 -2.33 -17.31
N ALA A 210 3.64 -1.30 -18.15
CA ALA A 210 2.92 -1.31 -19.42
C ALA A 210 3.56 -2.28 -20.44
N PHE A 211 4.89 -2.32 -20.52
CA PHE A 211 5.60 -3.17 -21.49
C PHE A 211 5.92 -4.58 -20.98
N SER A 212 6.14 -4.76 -19.67
CA SER A 212 6.53 -6.05 -19.11
C SER A 212 6.14 -6.19 -17.64
N ARG A 213 5.14 -7.05 -17.38
CA ARG A 213 4.79 -7.48 -16.02
C ARG A 213 5.98 -8.15 -15.30
N ARG A 214 6.77 -8.96 -16.02
CA ARG A 214 7.96 -9.62 -15.45
C ARG A 214 9.04 -8.60 -15.07
N GLY A 215 9.21 -7.55 -15.87
CA GLY A 215 10.11 -6.43 -15.57
C GLY A 215 9.70 -5.71 -14.29
N GLY A 216 8.40 -5.47 -14.11
CA GLY A 216 7.87 -4.86 -12.88
C GLY A 216 8.13 -5.71 -11.62
N ILE A 217 7.96 -7.03 -11.70
CA ILE A 217 8.26 -7.96 -10.59
C ILE A 217 9.76 -7.94 -10.26
N LEU A 218 10.62 -8.00 -11.29
CA LEU A 218 12.07 -7.92 -11.09
C LEU A 218 12.49 -6.59 -10.45
N LEU A 219 11.95 -5.47 -10.94
CA LEU A 219 12.21 -4.14 -10.38
C LEU A 219 11.78 -4.08 -8.91
N ASN A 220 10.60 -4.60 -8.59
CA ASN A 220 10.11 -4.68 -7.22
C ASN A 220 11.10 -5.47 -6.33
N ASN A 221 11.52 -6.65 -6.75
CA ASN A 221 12.43 -7.47 -5.94
C ASN A 221 13.79 -6.80 -5.73
N LEU A 222 14.32 -6.16 -6.79
CA LEU A 222 15.56 -5.39 -6.71
C LEU A 222 15.45 -4.23 -5.69
N LEU A 223 14.37 -3.44 -5.78
CA LEU A 223 14.14 -2.32 -4.86
C LEU A 223 13.99 -2.78 -3.40
N ALA A 224 13.31 -3.91 -3.17
CA ALA A 224 13.17 -4.47 -1.82
C ALA A 224 14.54 -4.84 -1.24
N PHE A 225 15.38 -5.49 -2.04
CA PHE A 225 16.73 -5.85 -1.62
C PHE A 225 17.60 -4.62 -1.32
N ILE A 226 17.58 -3.61 -2.19
CA ILE A 226 18.32 -2.35 -1.98
C ILE A 226 17.87 -1.68 -0.67
N LYS A 227 16.56 -1.57 -0.43
CA LYS A 227 16.02 -0.96 0.81
C LYS A 227 16.50 -1.70 2.07
N VAL A 228 16.45 -3.03 2.05
CA VAL A 228 16.93 -3.83 3.20
C VAL A 228 18.43 -3.63 3.42
N LEU A 229 19.24 -3.62 2.36
CA LEU A 229 20.67 -3.35 2.47
C LEU A 229 20.96 -1.96 3.04
N MET A 230 20.21 -0.93 2.62
CA MET A 230 20.35 0.42 3.15
C MET A 230 20.09 0.47 4.67
N LEU A 231 19.07 -0.23 5.17
CA LEU A 231 18.79 -0.29 6.60
C LEU A 231 19.88 -1.05 7.37
N ILE A 232 20.36 -2.17 6.84
CA ILE A 232 21.48 -2.91 7.46
C ILE A 232 22.72 -2.02 7.54
N PHE A 233 23.03 -1.31 6.46
CA PHE A 233 24.14 -0.35 6.42
C PHE A 233 23.97 0.73 7.50
N MET A 234 22.77 1.29 7.65
CA MET A 234 22.49 2.30 8.68
C MET A 234 22.72 1.76 10.10
N ILE A 235 22.32 0.52 10.38
CA ILE A 235 22.54 -0.12 11.68
C ILE A 235 24.05 -0.29 11.95
N ILE A 236 24.78 -0.82 10.96
CA ILE A 236 26.23 -1.02 11.07
C ILE A 236 26.96 0.31 11.27
N ALA A 237 26.61 1.34 10.49
CA ALA A 237 27.19 2.68 10.63
C ALA A 237 26.92 3.27 12.02
N THR A 238 25.71 3.10 12.55
CA THR A 238 25.35 3.54 13.90
C THR A 238 26.21 2.85 14.96
N TRP A 239 26.38 1.53 14.86
CA TRP A 239 27.22 0.77 15.79
C TRP A 239 28.70 1.17 15.71
N ALA A 240 29.22 1.40 14.50
CA ALA A 240 30.60 1.86 14.30
C ALA A 240 30.85 3.22 14.94
N VAL A 241 29.91 4.16 14.82
CA VAL A 241 30.00 5.50 15.44
C VAL A 241 29.84 5.40 16.96
N ALA A 242 28.86 4.62 17.45
CA ALA A 242 28.61 4.47 18.88
C ALA A 242 29.77 3.77 19.62
N GLY A 243 30.45 2.84 18.96
CA GLY A 243 31.61 2.11 19.49
C GLY A 243 32.97 2.80 19.28
N GLY A 244 33.01 3.95 18.59
CA GLY A 244 34.25 4.71 18.35
C GLY A 244 34.78 5.40 19.61
N PRO A 245 36.04 5.90 19.59
CA PRO A 245 36.70 6.49 20.77
C PRO A 245 35.95 7.68 21.39
N SER A 246 35.28 8.48 20.57
CA SER A 246 34.46 9.61 21.01
C SER A 246 33.01 9.22 21.33
N GLY A 247 32.60 8.00 20.98
CA GLY A 247 31.23 7.48 21.09
C GLY A 247 30.16 8.46 20.59
N VAL A 248 28.96 8.36 21.16
CA VAL A 248 27.83 9.28 20.90
C VAL A 248 28.13 10.72 21.34
N ARG A 249 29.11 10.91 22.24
CA ARG A 249 29.52 12.23 22.77
C ARG A 249 30.37 13.05 21.80
N GLY A 250 30.90 12.41 20.74
CA GLY A 250 31.65 13.09 19.68
C GLY A 250 30.76 13.72 18.61
N LEU A 251 29.44 13.51 18.66
CA LEU A 251 28.52 14.18 17.76
C LEU A 251 28.39 15.65 18.17
N PRO A 252 28.51 16.61 17.23
CA PRO A 252 28.35 18.02 17.57
C PRO A 252 26.96 18.23 18.17
N ALA A 253 26.88 18.97 19.29
CA ALA A 253 25.65 19.35 19.98
C ALA A 253 24.77 20.32 19.16
N SER A 254 24.93 20.34 17.85
CA SER A 254 24.20 21.17 16.92
C SER A 254 22.96 20.41 16.42
N SER A 255 21.80 20.68 17.04
CA SER A 255 20.47 20.75 16.40
C SER A 255 19.26 20.43 17.31
N MET A 256 19.45 20.11 18.60
CA MET A 256 18.31 20.04 19.55
C MET A 256 18.13 21.31 20.39
N ASP A 257 19.18 22.10 20.57
CA ASP A 257 19.18 23.24 21.49
C ASP A 257 18.50 24.52 20.94
N ASN A 258 18.20 24.57 19.65
CA ASN A 258 17.57 25.74 19.02
C ASN A 258 16.04 25.76 19.09
N SER A 259 15.42 24.83 19.83
CA SER A 259 13.96 24.77 20.02
C SER A 259 13.52 25.09 21.45
N THR A 260 14.44 25.53 22.31
CA THR A 260 14.14 25.99 23.67
C THR A 260 13.51 27.38 23.64
N SER A 261 12.31 27.50 23.07
CA SER A 261 11.42 28.64 23.31
C SER A 261 9.97 28.19 23.43
N THR A 262 9.46 28.36 24.66
CA THR A 262 8.06 28.35 25.12
C THR A 262 7.42 27.00 25.50
N PRO A 263 7.24 26.73 26.82
CA PRO A 263 6.30 25.72 27.30
C PRO A 263 4.90 26.34 27.24
N ASN A 264 4.21 26.23 26.11
CA ASN A 264 2.85 26.75 25.95
C ASN A 264 1.96 25.68 25.32
N SER A 265 1.04 25.11 26.12
CA SER A 265 -0.24 24.44 25.77
C SER A 265 -0.32 23.45 24.58
N ASN A 266 0.79 23.15 23.92
CA ASN A 266 0.91 22.39 22.68
C ASN A 266 1.70 21.07 22.87
N GLU A 267 2.13 20.75 24.09
CA GLU A 267 2.87 19.49 24.36
C GLU A 267 2.05 18.27 23.93
N GLY A 268 0.77 18.21 24.31
CA GLY A 268 -0.12 17.14 23.86
C GLY A 268 -0.25 17.05 22.33
N ARG A 269 -0.18 18.18 21.62
CA ARG A 269 -0.19 18.21 20.15
C ARG A 269 1.13 17.70 19.56
N ALA A 270 2.26 17.98 20.20
CA ALA A 270 3.58 17.50 19.78
C ALA A 270 3.72 15.98 19.98
N TYR A 271 3.28 15.44 21.12
CA TYR A 271 3.25 13.98 21.34
C TYR A 271 2.29 13.28 20.37
N ALA A 272 1.11 13.85 20.13
CA ALA A 272 0.16 13.30 19.18
C ALA A 272 0.71 13.32 17.74
N GLN A 273 1.34 14.42 17.33
CA GLN A 273 1.99 14.53 16.01
C GLN A 273 3.16 13.55 15.86
N ALA A 274 3.98 13.37 16.90
CA ALA A 274 5.03 12.38 16.91
C ALA A 274 4.49 10.95 16.77
N PHE A 275 3.43 10.60 17.50
CA PHE A 275 2.80 9.29 17.38
C PHE A 275 2.17 9.09 15.99
N LEU A 276 1.50 10.11 15.44
CA LEU A 276 0.93 10.04 14.09
C LEU A 276 2.00 9.80 13.02
N SER A 277 3.18 10.40 13.16
CA SER A 277 4.30 10.19 12.23
C SER A 277 4.91 8.77 12.25
N ILE A 278 4.57 7.95 13.25
CA ILE A 278 4.92 6.52 13.32
C ILE A 278 3.88 5.67 12.59
N SER A 279 2.63 6.14 12.53
CA SER A 279 1.49 5.42 11.95
C SER A 279 1.20 5.73 10.48
N GLU A 280 1.84 6.77 9.91
CA GLU A 280 1.80 7.13 8.48
C GLU A 280 2.81 6.32 7.65
#